data_AF-A0A6N9PA27-F1
#
_entry.id   AF-A0A6N9PA27-F1
#
_cell.length_a   1.000
_cell.length_b   1.000
_cell.length_c   1.000
_cell.angle_alpha   90.00
_cell.angle_beta   90.00
_cell.angle_gamma   90.00
#
_symmetry.space_group_name_H-M   'P 1'
#
loop_
_entity.id
_entity.type
_entity.pdbx_description
1 polymer ?
#
loop_
_entity_poly.entity_id
_entity_poly.type
_entity_poly.pdbx_seq_one_letter_code
_entity_poly.pdbx_strand_id
1 'polypeptide(L)'
;MKLLKSAAGRSTMLLLALVLAVPASASAAFWSRVLSGNSTPTAAAQQGSAPVVKPITGETYADVAVELQLEATDADGDAVIFKLVDAPTYGIAEIDGATLRYTPAGKTGSEKFSYTAIDTTGNTAEPATIKIKIRRNAAKHTYADMSHNPAHYAALQLDRAGVITGERIGASWFFRPNEEVTRSEFIAMAAAVAGLPIEATTQTDFADDSGLSDWAKPYISAAASSGLISGCGGTNGAVEIRGANPITIAEASVIVNNLLAEAFDEYVMTLATEHQPGEDWAATVTAALTQADVLPEQAKQQGSNTPITRQTACEMLYTVMCMMEEKD
;
A
#
# COMPACT_ATOMS: atom_id res chain seq x y z
N MET A 1 -5.10 39.16 -56.15
CA MET A 1 -5.17 40.64 -56.24
C MET A 1 -4.71 41.21 -54.90
N LYS A 2 -3.57 41.94 -54.85
CA LYS A 2 -2.83 42.38 -53.63
C LYS A 2 -2.27 41.19 -52.80
N LEU A 3 -1.02 41.12 -52.27
CA LEU A 3 -0.02 42.09 -51.72
C LEU A 3 -0.42 42.60 -50.32
N LEU A 4 0.43 42.67 -49.28
CA LEU A 4 1.91 42.86 -49.16
C LEU A 4 2.54 41.97 -48.03
N LYS A 5 3.84 41.59 -48.06
CA LYS A 5 5.01 42.13 -47.30
C LYS A 5 4.71 42.54 -45.84
N SER A 6 5.51 42.28 -44.79
CA SER A 6 6.97 42.47 -44.55
C SER A 6 7.34 41.86 -43.15
N ALA A 7 8.58 41.71 -42.63
CA ALA A 7 9.97 41.82 -43.13
C ALA A 7 10.91 40.92 -42.25
N ALA A 8 12.04 41.43 -41.73
CA ALA A 8 12.99 40.70 -40.85
C ALA A 8 13.78 41.64 -39.90
N GLY A 9 14.44 41.10 -38.87
CA GLY A 9 15.37 41.83 -37.99
C GLY A 9 16.32 40.93 -37.19
N ARG A 10 17.64 41.13 -37.33
CA ARG A 10 18.70 40.54 -36.50
C ARG A 10 19.53 41.67 -35.89
N SER A 11 19.91 41.56 -34.62
CA SER A 11 20.89 42.45 -33.98
C SER A 11 21.89 41.68 -33.13
N THR A 12 23.02 41.32 -33.73
CA THR A 12 24.26 41.04 -32.99
C THR A 12 24.88 42.37 -32.57
N MET A 13 25.36 42.49 -31.32
CA MET A 13 26.24 43.59 -30.94
C MET A 13 27.54 43.04 -30.33
N LEU A 14 28.65 43.40 -30.96
CA LEU A 14 30.01 43.07 -30.56
C LEU A 14 30.64 44.33 -29.93
N LEU A 15 31.43 44.19 -28.88
CA LEU A 15 32.28 45.26 -28.35
C LEU A 15 33.62 44.68 -27.88
N LEU A 16 34.67 45.50 -27.93
CA LEU A 16 36.06 45.06 -28.06
C LEU A 16 37.00 46.01 -27.29
N ALA A 17 38.25 45.57 -27.08
CA ALA A 17 39.37 46.28 -26.45
C ALA A 17 39.33 46.32 -24.90
N LEU A 18 40.45 46.48 -24.19
CA LEU A 18 41.78 46.93 -24.62
C LEU A 18 42.93 46.12 -23.99
N VAL A 19 44.11 46.15 -24.64
CA VAL A 19 45.35 45.45 -24.27
C VAL A 19 46.29 46.35 -23.45
N LEU A 20 47.05 45.78 -22.50
CA LEU A 20 48.38 46.25 -22.08
C LEU A 20 49.15 45.12 -21.35
N ALA A 21 50.49 45.18 -21.28
CA ALA A 21 51.35 44.07 -20.85
C ALA A 21 52.75 44.52 -20.36
N VAL A 22 53.57 43.55 -19.90
CA VAL A 22 55.05 43.63 -19.62
C VAL A 22 55.43 44.35 -18.29
N PRO A 23 56.53 44.01 -17.57
CA PRO A 23 57.47 42.87 -17.65
C PRO A 23 57.48 41.96 -16.38
N ALA A 24 58.36 40.95 -16.37
CA ALA A 24 58.76 40.21 -15.17
C ALA A 24 60.14 40.68 -14.64
N SER A 25 60.36 40.58 -13.33
CA SER A 25 61.65 40.76 -12.65
C SER A 25 61.76 39.79 -11.47
N ALA A 26 62.93 39.17 -11.28
CA ALA A 26 63.21 38.27 -10.17
C ALA A 26 64.27 38.87 -9.23
N SER A 27 64.08 38.72 -7.92
CA SER A 27 65.04 38.98 -6.83
C SER A 27 64.67 38.15 -5.61
N ALA A 28 65.61 37.87 -4.71
CA ALA A 28 65.53 36.72 -3.80
C ALA A 28 65.62 37.05 -2.30
N ALA A 29 64.98 36.17 -1.51
CA ALA A 29 65.37 35.66 -0.18
C ALA A 29 65.31 36.57 1.07
N PHE A 30 64.99 35.90 2.21
CA PHE A 30 65.52 36.12 3.59
C PHE A 30 65.15 37.45 4.31
N TRP A 31 64.59 37.51 5.53
CA TRP A 31 63.94 36.59 6.51
C TRP A 31 62.68 37.36 7.06
N SER A 32 61.81 36.94 8.00
CA SER A 32 61.93 36.01 9.13
C SER A 32 60.58 35.52 9.73
N ARG A 33 60.64 34.31 10.32
CA ARG A 33 59.81 33.67 11.38
C ARG A 33 58.30 33.99 11.58
N VAL A 34 57.53 32.89 11.42
CA VAL A 34 56.58 32.32 12.40
C VAL A 34 55.33 33.12 12.81
N LEU A 35 54.19 32.68 12.28
CA LEU A 35 53.25 31.93 13.12
C LEU A 35 53.12 30.50 12.58
N SER A 36 52.94 29.53 13.47
CA SER A 36 52.72 28.12 13.11
C SER A 36 51.27 27.90 12.68
N GLY A 37 50.93 28.37 11.47
CA GLY A 37 49.71 27.96 10.79
C GLY A 37 49.81 26.48 10.44
N ASN A 38 49.24 25.63 11.30
CA ASN A 38 49.20 24.20 11.06
C ASN A 38 48.14 23.93 9.99
N SER A 39 48.55 24.00 8.72
CA SER A 39 47.71 23.67 7.57
C SER A 39 47.42 22.18 7.53
N THR A 40 46.60 21.71 8.47
CA THR A 40 45.79 20.51 8.27
C THR A 40 45.12 20.67 6.91
N PRO A 41 45.28 19.74 5.95
CA PRO A 41 44.49 19.80 4.74
C PRO A 41 43.03 19.80 5.17
N THR A 42 42.26 20.79 4.73
CA THR A 42 40.81 20.77 4.92
C THR A 42 40.34 19.42 4.40
N ALA A 43 39.80 18.58 5.29
CA ALA A 43 39.29 17.29 4.89
C ALA A 43 38.30 17.54 3.75
N ALA A 44 38.45 16.81 2.64
CA ALA A 44 37.31 16.64 1.77
C ALA A 44 36.18 16.12 2.66
N ALA A 45 35.03 16.80 2.65
CA ALA A 45 33.85 16.25 3.30
C ALA A 45 33.70 14.83 2.78
N GLN A 46 33.51 13.85 3.68
CA GLN A 46 33.20 12.50 3.24
C GLN A 46 31.95 12.61 2.38
N GLN A 47 32.11 12.38 1.08
CA GLN A 47 30.96 12.26 0.20
C GLN A 47 30.19 11.05 0.70
N GLY A 48 28.94 11.28 1.08
CA GLY A 48 28.09 10.24 1.65
C GLY A 48 27.97 9.04 0.71
N SER A 49 27.53 7.93 1.25
CA SER A 49 27.10 6.79 0.46
C SER A 49 25.93 7.23 -0.44
N ALA A 50 25.86 6.72 -1.67
CA ALA A 50 24.64 6.87 -2.45
C ALA A 50 23.56 5.92 -1.91
N PRO A 51 22.30 6.36 -1.79
CA PRO A 51 21.21 5.49 -1.35
C PRO A 51 20.98 4.36 -2.36
N VAL A 52 20.40 3.25 -1.90
CA VAL A 52 20.13 2.06 -2.71
C VAL A 52 18.62 1.83 -2.81
N VAL A 53 18.06 1.85 -4.02
CA VAL A 53 16.65 1.55 -4.31
C VAL A 53 16.46 0.13 -4.85
N LYS A 54 15.28 -0.46 -4.63
CA LYS A 54 14.95 -1.83 -5.05
C LYS A 54 13.95 -1.84 -6.22
N PRO A 55 14.03 -2.77 -7.18
CA PRO A 55 12.98 -2.94 -8.18
C PRO A 55 11.64 -3.32 -7.51
N ILE A 56 10.54 -2.72 -7.95
CA ILE A 56 9.19 -3.01 -7.42
C ILE A 56 8.23 -3.48 -8.52
N THR A 57 7.25 -4.28 -8.13
CA THR A 57 6.23 -4.83 -9.01
C THR A 57 4.84 -4.53 -8.51
N GLY A 58 3.92 -4.19 -9.41
CA GLY A 58 2.50 -4.02 -9.09
C GLY A 58 1.59 -4.64 -10.15
N GLU A 59 0.35 -4.92 -9.78
CA GLU A 59 -0.69 -5.36 -10.69
C GLU A 59 -1.94 -4.48 -10.53
N THR A 60 -2.62 -4.16 -11.62
CA THR A 60 -3.89 -3.41 -11.61
C THR A 60 -4.73 -3.75 -12.84
N TYR A 61 -5.93 -3.19 -12.94
CA TYR A 61 -6.75 -3.18 -14.16
C TYR A 61 -6.54 -1.89 -14.97
N ALA A 62 -6.90 -1.92 -16.25
CA ALA A 62 -7.04 -0.69 -17.03
C ALA A 62 -8.01 0.29 -16.36
N ASP A 63 -7.68 1.58 -16.36
CA ASP A 63 -8.48 2.66 -15.77
C ASP A 63 -8.70 2.56 -14.25
N VAL A 64 -7.90 1.73 -13.55
CA VAL A 64 -7.88 1.59 -12.09
C VAL A 64 -6.50 1.97 -11.55
N ALA A 65 -6.46 2.94 -10.64
CA ALA A 65 -5.23 3.37 -9.99
C ALA A 65 -4.66 2.28 -9.06
N VAL A 66 -3.35 2.24 -8.91
CA VAL A 66 -2.64 1.43 -7.91
C VAL A 66 -1.58 2.27 -7.22
N GLU A 67 -1.40 2.04 -5.93
CA GLU A 67 -0.39 2.68 -5.11
C GLU A 67 0.65 1.65 -4.67
N LEU A 68 1.93 2.02 -4.71
CA LEU A 68 3.06 1.17 -4.33
C LEU A 68 4.02 1.99 -3.48
N GLN A 69 4.54 1.42 -2.40
CA GLN A 69 5.59 2.07 -1.61
C GLN A 69 6.96 1.93 -2.28
N LEU A 70 7.73 3.02 -2.24
CA LEU A 70 9.09 3.11 -2.73
C LEU A 70 10.05 2.97 -1.55
N GLU A 71 10.92 1.96 -1.61
CA GLU A 71 11.98 1.79 -0.64
C GLU A 71 13.31 2.37 -1.15
N ALA A 72 14.07 2.94 -0.22
CA ALA A 72 15.51 3.10 -0.31
C ALA A 72 16.17 2.65 0.99
N THR A 73 17.44 2.28 0.94
CA THR A 73 18.29 2.14 2.11
C THR A 73 19.52 3.01 1.92
N ASP A 74 19.75 3.91 2.86
CA ASP A 74 20.96 4.72 2.92
C ASP A 74 21.91 4.18 3.99
N ALA A 75 23.23 4.22 3.74
CA ALA A 75 24.22 3.61 4.64
C ALA A 75 24.74 4.57 5.72
N ASP A 76 24.60 5.88 5.51
CA ASP A 76 24.93 6.92 6.49
C ASP A 76 23.67 7.32 7.31
N GLY A 77 22.48 6.88 6.86
CA GLY A 77 21.19 7.04 7.54
C GLY A 77 20.41 8.27 7.07
N ASP A 78 20.79 8.83 5.93
CA ASP A 78 20.24 10.09 5.42
C ASP A 78 18.81 9.94 4.88
N ALA A 79 18.01 11.01 5.04
CA ALA A 79 16.67 11.07 4.46
C ALA A 79 16.74 11.23 2.94
N VAL A 80 15.86 10.52 2.23
CA VAL A 80 15.83 10.51 0.75
C VAL A 80 14.61 11.20 0.16
N ILE A 81 14.77 11.71 -1.07
CA ILE A 81 13.69 12.16 -1.95
C ILE A 81 13.66 11.27 -3.19
N PHE A 82 12.49 10.69 -3.49
CA PHE A 82 12.28 9.86 -4.67
C PHE A 82 11.91 10.71 -5.90
N LYS A 83 12.33 10.26 -7.09
CA LYS A 83 11.92 10.82 -8.39
C LYS A 83 11.76 9.74 -9.45
N LEU A 84 10.86 9.97 -10.40
CA LEU A 84 10.85 9.22 -11.66
C LEU A 84 12.08 9.61 -12.50
N VAL A 85 12.63 8.64 -13.21
CA VAL A 85 13.74 8.81 -14.17
C VAL A 85 13.19 8.88 -15.60
N ASP A 86 12.17 8.07 -15.87
CA ASP A 86 11.39 8.08 -17.11
C ASP A 86 9.88 7.95 -16.80
N ALA A 87 9.04 8.44 -17.72
CA ALA A 87 7.60 8.44 -17.56
C ALA A 87 6.97 7.20 -18.22
N PRO A 88 5.90 6.61 -17.65
CA PRO A 88 5.15 5.54 -18.28
C PRO A 88 4.53 5.95 -19.63
N THR A 89 4.25 4.95 -20.46
CA THR A 89 3.68 5.10 -21.81
C THR A 89 2.21 4.66 -21.90
N TYR A 90 1.74 3.83 -20.95
CA TYR A 90 0.36 3.31 -20.90
C TYR A 90 -0.50 4.00 -19.85
N GLY A 91 0.04 4.95 -19.09
CA GLY A 91 -0.63 5.62 -17.99
C GLY A 91 0.07 6.89 -17.53
N ILE A 92 -0.28 7.36 -16.34
CA ILE A 92 0.39 8.45 -15.61
C ILE A 92 0.97 7.87 -14.32
N ALA A 93 2.16 8.31 -13.92
CA ALA A 93 2.78 8.02 -12.64
C ALA A 93 3.12 9.32 -11.92
N GLU A 94 2.82 9.37 -10.62
CA GLU A 94 3.13 10.48 -9.71
C GLU A 94 3.73 9.89 -8.42
N ILE A 95 4.63 10.64 -7.77
CA ILE A 95 5.24 10.25 -6.49
C ILE A 95 4.95 11.35 -5.48
N ASP A 96 4.39 10.96 -4.33
CA ASP A 96 4.22 11.83 -3.16
C ASP A 96 4.88 11.16 -1.94
N GLY A 97 5.87 11.84 -1.34
CA GLY A 97 6.77 11.23 -0.36
C GLY A 97 7.43 9.94 -0.88
N ALA A 98 7.09 8.81 -0.27
CA ALA A 98 7.51 7.47 -0.68
C ALA A 98 6.44 6.70 -1.47
N THR A 99 5.24 7.24 -1.65
CA THR A 99 4.14 6.55 -2.34
C THR A 99 4.12 6.89 -3.83
N LEU A 100 4.29 5.87 -4.67
CA LEU A 100 4.06 5.94 -6.11
C LEU A 100 2.58 5.65 -6.40
N ARG A 101 1.87 6.59 -7.05
CA ARG A 101 0.54 6.37 -7.62
C ARG A 101 0.66 6.19 -9.14
N TYR A 102 0.19 5.06 -9.67
CA TYR A 102 0.14 4.78 -11.11
C TYR A 102 -1.31 4.57 -11.58
N THR A 103 -1.69 5.23 -12.67
CA THR A 103 -3.03 5.07 -13.29
C THR A 103 -2.89 4.76 -14.79
N PRO A 104 -3.20 3.54 -15.27
CA PRO A 104 -3.18 3.18 -16.69
C PRO A 104 -4.42 3.70 -17.42
N ALA A 105 -4.26 4.19 -18.65
CA ALA A 105 -5.33 4.78 -19.45
C ALA A 105 -5.75 3.85 -20.61
N GLY A 106 -6.76 3.01 -20.38
CA GLY A 106 -7.38 2.13 -21.38
C GLY A 106 -6.48 1.06 -22.00
N LYS A 107 -5.25 0.86 -21.49
CA LYS A 107 -4.29 -0.15 -21.97
C LYS A 107 -4.25 -1.38 -21.06
N THR A 108 -3.90 -2.53 -21.64
CA THR A 108 -3.62 -3.78 -20.92
C THR A 108 -2.32 -4.38 -21.43
N GLY A 109 -1.52 -4.99 -20.55
CA GLY A 109 -0.21 -5.58 -20.90
C GLY A 109 0.72 -5.66 -19.69
N SER A 110 2.01 -5.46 -19.90
CA SER A 110 2.95 -5.11 -18.83
C SER A 110 3.79 -3.93 -19.29
N GLU A 111 3.97 -2.98 -18.38
CA GLU A 111 4.74 -1.76 -18.56
C GLU A 111 5.96 -1.78 -17.63
N LYS A 112 7.02 -1.09 -18.02
CA LYS A 112 8.19 -0.80 -17.20
C LYS A 112 8.59 0.66 -17.36
N PHE A 113 8.97 1.27 -16.25
CA PHE A 113 9.63 2.58 -16.16
C PHE A 113 10.57 2.54 -14.95
N SER A 114 11.34 3.59 -14.68
CA SER A 114 12.33 3.60 -13.58
C SER A 114 12.25 4.82 -12.66
N TYR A 115 12.72 4.62 -11.43
CA TYR A 115 12.79 5.63 -10.38
C TYR A 115 14.14 5.59 -9.68
N THR A 116 14.46 6.63 -8.91
CA THR A 116 15.66 6.70 -8.08
C THR A 116 15.41 7.53 -6.83
N ALA A 117 16.23 7.32 -5.80
CA ALA A 117 16.35 8.20 -4.64
C ALA A 117 17.49 9.21 -4.82
N ILE A 118 17.43 10.32 -4.07
CA ILE A 118 18.53 11.26 -3.82
C ILE A 118 18.61 11.47 -2.30
N ASP A 119 19.81 11.47 -1.71
CA ASP A 119 20.03 11.77 -0.28
C ASP A 119 19.97 13.30 0.02
N THR A 120 20.29 13.71 1.25
CA THR A 120 20.33 15.14 1.61
C THR A 120 21.57 15.87 1.09
N THR A 121 22.61 15.13 0.68
CA THR A 121 23.90 15.68 0.22
C THR A 121 23.99 15.87 -1.29
N GLY A 122 23.08 15.24 -2.05
CA GLY A 122 22.99 15.26 -3.51
C GLY A 122 23.42 13.96 -4.22
N ASN A 123 23.84 12.93 -3.50
CA ASN A 123 24.11 11.61 -4.09
C ASN A 123 22.81 11.00 -4.62
N THR A 124 22.85 10.41 -5.81
CA THR A 124 21.69 9.79 -6.47
C THR A 124 21.91 8.28 -6.56
N ALA A 125 20.88 7.49 -6.26
CA ALA A 125 20.91 6.03 -6.40
C ALA A 125 21.06 5.58 -7.87
N GLU A 126 21.52 4.35 -8.08
CA GLU A 126 21.34 3.68 -9.38
C GLU A 126 19.84 3.39 -9.61
N PRO A 127 19.25 3.70 -10.79
CA PRO A 127 17.81 3.59 -11.00
C PRO A 127 17.25 2.16 -10.85
N ALA A 128 16.16 2.04 -10.09
CA ALA A 128 15.40 0.80 -9.95
C ALA A 128 14.21 0.76 -10.93
N THR A 129 13.89 -0.45 -11.41
CA THR A 129 12.76 -0.69 -12.31
C THR A 129 11.44 -0.82 -11.55
N ILE A 130 10.44 -0.06 -11.94
CA ILE A 130 9.03 -0.28 -11.63
C ILE A 130 8.45 -1.13 -12.76
N LYS A 131 7.78 -2.25 -12.43
CA LYS A 131 7.12 -3.11 -13.42
C LYS A 131 5.66 -3.28 -13.06
N ILE A 132 4.77 -2.67 -13.84
CA ILE A 132 3.33 -2.82 -13.68
C ILE A 132 2.79 -3.88 -14.65
N LYS A 133 1.83 -4.66 -14.18
CA LYS A 133 1.08 -5.64 -14.97
C LYS A 133 -0.38 -5.20 -15.00
N ILE A 134 -0.91 -4.93 -16.18
CA ILE A 134 -2.21 -4.26 -16.36
C ILE A 134 -3.15 -5.27 -17.00
N ARG A 135 -4.03 -5.84 -16.17
CA ARG A 135 -4.95 -6.91 -16.55
C ARG A 135 -6.20 -6.36 -17.24
N ARG A 136 -6.91 -7.23 -17.95
CA ARG A 136 -8.30 -7.01 -18.33
C ARG A 136 -9.20 -7.24 -17.12
N ASN A 137 -9.99 -6.25 -16.74
CA ASN A 137 -11.05 -6.40 -15.74
C ASN A 137 -12.09 -7.43 -16.24
N ALA A 138 -12.29 -8.50 -15.46
CA ALA A 138 -13.22 -9.59 -15.79
C ALA A 138 -14.67 -9.30 -15.36
N ALA A 139 -14.86 -8.51 -14.29
CA ALA A 139 -16.15 -8.06 -13.76
C ALA A 139 -16.87 -7.06 -14.68
N LYS A 140 -16.15 -6.48 -15.67
CA LYS A 140 -16.64 -5.55 -16.70
C LYS A 140 -17.25 -4.26 -16.15
N HIS A 141 -17.00 -3.94 -14.88
CA HIS A 141 -17.42 -2.71 -14.24
C HIS A 141 -16.33 -2.21 -13.28
N THR A 142 -16.41 -0.95 -12.91
CA THR A 142 -15.60 -0.34 -11.85
C THR A 142 -16.51 0.41 -10.90
N TYR A 143 -16.15 0.42 -9.62
CA TYR A 143 -16.84 1.20 -8.60
C TYR A 143 -16.53 2.69 -8.76
N ALA A 144 -17.57 3.53 -8.87
CA ALA A 144 -17.46 4.95 -9.20
C ALA A 144 -17.01 5.82 -8.01
N ASP A 145 -17.26 5.34 -6.80
CA ASP A 145 -16.85 5.93 -5.51
C ASP A 145 -15.46 5.48 -5.04
N MET A 146 -14.80 4.61 -5.80
CA MET A 146 -13.44 4.12 -5.52
C MET A 146 -12.36 4.82 -6.37
N SER A 147 -12.70 5.87 -7.13
CA SER A 147 -11.70 6.62 -7.92
C SER A 147 -10.61 7.19 -7.00
N HIS A 148 -9.36 6.82 -7.27
CA HIS A 148 -8.18 7.13 -6.44
C HIS A 148 -8.18 6.52 -5.02
N ASN A 149 -9.06 5.55 -4.74
CA ASN A 149 -8.99 4.75 -3.52
C ASN A 149 -7.99 3.58 -3.73
N PRO A 150 -6.98 3.36 -2.86
CA PRO A 150 -6.00 2.30 -3.06
C PRO A 150 -6.61 0.90 -3.07
N ALA A 151 -7.70 0.67 -2.33
CA ALA A 151 -8.42 -0.61 -2.31
C ALA A 151 -9.31 -0.85 -3.55
N HIS A 152 -9.33 0.04 -4.57
CA HIS A 152 -10.17 -0.15 -5.76
C HIS A 152 -9.84 -1.44 -6.50
N TYR A 153 -8.54 -1.76 -6.62
CA TYR A 153 -8.09 -2.99 -7.24
C TYR A 153 -8.40 -4.22 -6.38
N ALA A 154 -8.17 -4.15 -5.06
CA ALA A 154 -8.52 -5.21 -4.10
C ALA A 154 -10.03 -5.55 -4.15
N ALA A 155 -10.90 -4.54 -4.08
CA ALA A 155 -12.36 -4.71 -4.15
C ALA A 155 -12.82 -5.34 -5.49
N LEU A 156 -12.15 -5.06 -6.61
CA LEU A 156 -12.44 -5.69 -7.91
C LEU A 156 -11.86 -7.11 -8.05
N GLN A 157 -10.86 -7.47 -7.25
CA GLN A 157 -10.35 -8.84 -7.16
C GLN A 157 -11.24 -9.71 -6.27
N LEU A 158 -11.71 -9.18 -5.15
CA LEU A 158 -12.66 -9.85 -4.26
C LEU A 158 -14.06 -9.98 -4.89
N ASP A 159 -14.51 -9.01 -5.70
CA ASP A 159 -15.70 -9.16 -6.56
C ASP A 159 -15.53 -10.28 -7.60
N ARG A 160 -14.37 -10.34 -8.28
CA ARG A 160 -14.05 -11.44 -9.21
C ARG A 160 -14.06 -12.81 -8.52
N ALA A 161 -13.66 -12.87 -7.24
CA ALA A 161 -13.69 -14.08 -6.42
C ALA A 161 -15.08 -14.42 -5.86
N GLY A 162 -16.06 -13.51 -5.96
CA GLY A 162 -17.40 -13.68 -5.37
C GLY A 162 -17.48 -13.43 -3.87
N VAL A 163 -16.44 -12.83 -3.27
CA VAL A 163 -16.33 -12.55 -1.84
C VAL A 163 -17.18 -11.35 -1.43
N ILE A 164 -17.13 -10.26 -2.22
CA ILE A 164 -17.96 -9.07 -2.00
C ILE A 164 -18.18 -8.29 -3.30
N THR A 165 -19.43 -7.99 -3.61
CA THR A 165 -19.85 -7.16 -4.75
C THR A 165 -20.46 -5.85 -4.24
N GLY A 166 -20.21 -4.74 -4.94
CA GLY A 166 -20.82 -3.44 -4.64
C GLY A 166 -22.29 -3.31 -5.05
N GLU A 167 -22.94 -2.24 -4.63
CA GLU A 167 -24.32 -1.93 -5.04
C GLU A 167 -24.34 -1.39 -6.48
N ARG A 168 -25.31 -1.82 -7.29
CA ARG A 168 -25.56 -1.25 -8.62
C ARG A 168 -26.71 -0.23 -8.60
N ILE A 169 -26.38 1.05 -8.73
CA ILE A 169 -27.37 2.13 -8.84
C ILE A 169 -27.47 2.55 -10.33
N GLY A 170 -28.45 1.97 -11.02
CA GLY A 170 -28.73 2.23 -12.43
C GLY A 170 -27.66 1.67 -13.39
N ALA A 171 -26.81 2.56 -13.91
CA ALA A 171 -25.70 2.20 -14.80
C ALA A 171 -24.34 2.10 -14.06
N SER A 172 -24.23 2.70 -12.88
CA SER A 172 -22.99 2.76 -12.10
C SER A 172 -23.01 1.74 -10.96
N TRP A 173 -21.81 1.39 -10.50
CA TRP A 173 -21.59 0.55 -9.32
C TRP A 173 -20.91 1.36 -8.22
N PHE A 174 -21.23 1.06 -6.97
CA PHE A 174 -20.77 1.76 -5.78
C PHE A 174 -20.30 0.74 -4.75
N PHE A 175 -19.05 0.85 -4.31
CA PHE A 175 -18.47 -0.06 -3.32
C PHE A 175 -18.79 0.35 -1.88
N ARG A 176 -19.05 1.65 -1.65
CA ARG A 176 -19.28 2.26 -0.34
C ARG A 176 -18.11 2.00 0.64
N PRO A 177 -16.86 2.38 0.29
CA PRO A 177 -15.64 2.02 1.05
C PRO A 177 -15.65 2.42 2.53
N ASN A 178 -16.38 3.46 2.89
CA ASN A 178 -16.42 4.05 4.23
C ASN A 178 -17.56 3.52 5.11
N GLU A 179 -18.39 2.59 4.63
CA GLU A 179 -19.38 1.92 5.46
C GLU A 179 -18.72 0.87 6.36
N GLU A 180 -19.16 0.79 7.61
CA GLU A 180 -18.74 -0.24 8.56
C GLU A 180 -19.23 -1.63 8.11
N VAL A 181 -18.43 -2.67 8.36
CA VAL A 181 -18.80 -4.06 8.04
C VAL A 181 -19.38 -4.74 9.28
N THR A 182 -20.54 -5.39 9.17
CA THR A 182 -21.08 -6.19 10.28
C THR A 182 -20.31 -7.50 10.47
N ARG A 183 -20.36 -8.05 11.69
CA ARG A 183 -19.73 -9.34 12.02
C ARG A 183 -20.22 -10.47 11.10
N SER A 184 -21.51 -10.53 10.77
CA SER A 184 -22.05 -11.50 9.81
C SER A 184 -21.45 -11.35 8.40
N GLU A 185 -21.29 -10.12 7.91
CA GLU A 185 -20.74 -9.86 6.58
C GLU A 185 -19.26 -10.24 6.51
N PHE A 186 -18.45 -9.85 7.51
CA PHE A 186 -17.04 -10.20 7.53
C PHE A 186 -16.80 -11.70 7.67
N ILE A 187 -17.62 -12.40 8.46
CA ILE A 187 -17.59 -13.87 8.56
C ILE A 187 -17.88 -14.52 7.21
N ALA A 188 -18.90 -14.04 6.48
CA ALA A 188 -19.22 -14.55 5.15
C ALA A 188 -18.11 -14.25 4.12
N MET A 189 -17.49 -13.07 4.18
CA MET A 189 -16.36 -12.70 3.33
C MET A 189 -15.12 -13.58 3.62
N ALA A 190 -14.77 -13.79 4.89
CA ALA A 190 -13.64 -14.65 5.26
C ALA A 190 -13.88 -16.12 4.89
N ALA A 191 -15.11 -16.64 5.11
CA ALA A 191 -15.49 -17.99 4.69
C ALA A 191 -15.43 -18.19 3.16
N ALA A 192 -15.73 -17.14 2.39
CA ALA A 192 -15.59 -17.15 0.93
C ALA A 192 -14.12 -17.13 0.47
N VAL A 193 -13.22 -16.41 1.17
CA VAL A 193 -11.77 -16.43 0.88
C VAL A 193 -11.13 -17.78 1.24
N ALA A 194 -11.56 -18.41 2.35
CA ALA A 194 -11.20 -19.79 2.67
C ALA A 194 -11.76 -20.84 1.70
N GLY A 195 -12.73 -20.48 0.85
CA GLY A 195 -13.41 -21.42 -0.05
C GLY A 195 -14.24 -22.48 0.69
N LEU A 196 -14.74 -22.19 1.89
CA LEU A 196 -15.43 -23.16 2.74
C LEU A 196 -16.69 -23.74 2.06
N PRO A 197 -16.99 -25.04 2.25
CA PRO A 197 -18.22 -25.64 1.75
C PRO A 197 -19.44 -25.10 2.53
N ILE A 198 -20.24 -24.25 1.88
CA ILE A 198 -21.43 -23.64 2.47
C ILE A 198 -22.65 -24.53 2.28
N GLU A 199 -23.08 -25.24 3.34
CA GLU A 199 -24.32 -26.02 3.35
C GLU A 199 -25.53 -25.18 3.81
N ALA A 200 -26.74 -25.57 3.39
CA ALA A 200 -27.97 -24.82 3.62
C ALA A 200 -28.51 -24.96 5.06
N THR A 201 -28.03 -24.12 5.96
CA THR A 201 -28.32 -24.16 7.40
C THR A 201 -29.39 -23.16 7.84
N THR A 202 -30.42 -23.61 8.55
CA THR A 202 -31.52 -22.76 9.09
C THR A 202 -31.34 -22.36 10.55
N GLN A 203 -30.45 -23.03 11.28
CA GLN A 203 -30.17 -22.79 12.70
C GLN A 203 -28.69 -23.06 12.97
N THR A 204 -28.05 -22.14 13.68
CA THR A 204 -26.67 -22.24 14.20
C THR A 204 -26.68 -22.73 15.66
N ASP A 205 -25.53 -23.19 16.16
CA ASP A 205 -25.35 -23.61 17.56
C ASP A 205 -25.13 -22.43 18.54
N PHE A 206 -25.15 -21.18 18.04
CA PHE A 206 -24.92 -19.98 18.84
C PHE A 206 -26.19 -19.52 19.56
N ALA A 207 -26.03 -18.98 20.77
CA ALA A 207 -27.14 -18.65 21.66
C ALA A 207 -28.04 -17.52 21.13
N ASP A 208 -27.53 -16.69 20.22
CA ASP A 208 -28.24 -15.59 19.57
C ASP A 208 -28.81 -15.93 18.17
N ASP A 209 -28.88 -17.22 17.79
CA ASP A 209 -29.37 -17.66 16.46
C ASP A 209 -30.69 -17.02 16.02
N SER A 210 -31.62 -16.78 16.96
CA SER A 210 -32.92 -16.15 16.68
C SER A 210 -32.84 -14.65 16.34
N GLY A 211 -31.69 -14.01 16.58
CA GLY A 211 -31.35 -12.65 16.15
C GLY A 211 -30.43 -12.59 14.93
N LEU A 212 -29.93 -13.73 14.42
CA LEU A 212 -29.11 -13.78 13.21
C LEU A 212 -30.00 -13.73 11.96
N SER A 213 -29.52 -13.04 10.92
CA SER A 213 -30.19 -13.03 9.62
C SER A 213 -30.03 -14.39 8.93
N ASP A 214 -31.12 -14.94 8.39
CA ASP A 214 -31.14 -16.28 7.79
C ASP A 214 -30.06 -16.50 6.70
N TRP A 215 -29.72 -15.45 5.94
CA TRP A 215 -28.68 -15.52 4.90
C TRP A 215 -27.27 -15.80 5.48
N ALA A 216 -27.01 -15.39 6.73
CA ALA A 216 -25.70 -15.48 7.36
C ALA A 216 -25.47 -16.84 8.06
N LYS A 217 -26.54 -17.53 8.47
CA LYS A 217 -26.46 -18.79 9.22
C LYS A 217 -25.63 -19.89 8.51
N PRO A 218 -25.76 -20.10 7.17
CA PRO A 218 -24.87 -21.01 6.42
C PRO A 218 -23.37 -20.71 6.61
N TYR A 219 -22.98 -19.44 6.44
CA TYR A 219 -21.58 -19.00 6.54
C TYR A 219 -21.06 -19.07 7.98
N ILE A 220 -21.88 -18.69 8.94
CA ILE A 220 -21.56 -18.73 10.37
C ILE A 220 -21.33 -20.18 10.83
N SER A 221 -22.20 -21.13 10.46
CA SER A 221 -22.01 -22.54 10.80
C SER A 221 -20.83 -23.17 10.08
N ALA A 222 -20.56 -22.81 8.81
CA ALA A 222 -19.38 -23.29 8.08
C ALA A 222 -18.08 -22.79 8.74
N ALA A 223 -17.98 -21.48 9.02
CA ALA A 223 -16.82 -20.87 9.68
C ALA A 223 -16.61 -21.38 11.11
N ALA A 224 -17.67 -21.70 11.84
CA ALA A 224 -17.55 -22.34 13.16
C ALA A 224 -17.07 -23.79 13.04
N SER A 225 -17.45 -24.49 11.97
CA SER A 225 -17.07 -25.90 11.72
C SER A 225 -15.61 -26.06 11.27
N SER A 226 -15.02 -25.08 10.57
CA SER A 226 -13.58 -25.08 10.26
C SER A 226 -12.70 -24.56 11.40
N GLY A 227 -13.30 -23.91 12.41
CA GLY A 227 -12.56 -23.22 13.48
C GLY A 227 -12.11 -21.80 13.12
N LEU A 228 -12.51 -21.29 11.95
CA LEU A 228 -12.31 -19.89 11.54
C LEU A 228 -12.92 -18.91 12.57
N ILE A 229 -14.03 -19.28 13.22
CA ILE A 229 -14.64 -18.52 14.34
C ILE A 229 -15.01 -19.38 15.55
N SER A 230 -14.96 -18.77 16.74
CA SER A 230 -15.39 -19.38 18.01
C SER A 230 -16.57 -18.64 18.68
N GLY A 231 -17.12 -17.60 18.05
CA GLY A 231 -18.06 -16.66 18.67
C GLY A 231 -17.43 -15.77 19.75
N CYS A 232 -18.25 -15.12 20.57
CA CYS A 232 -17.80 -14.31 21.70
C CYS A 232 -18.62 -14.53 22.99
N GLY A 233 -18.05 -14.15 24.13
CA GLY A 233 -18.63 -14.37 25.45
C GLY A 233 -19.93 -13.60 25.68
N GLY A 234 -21.02 -14.35 25.88
CA GLY A 234 -22.36 -13.88 26.20
C GLY A 234 -22.66 -13.83 27.70
N THR A 235 -23.89 -13.42 28.02
CA THR A 235 -24.35 -13.43 29.42
C THR A 235 -24.51 -14.88 29.93
N ASN A 236 -24.18 -15.13 31.21
CA ASN A 236 -24.25 -16.45 31.85
C ASN A 236 -23.40 -17.56 31.18
N GLY A 237 -22.37 -17.21 30.41
CA GLY A 237 -21.52 -18.18 29.71
C GLY A 237 -22.12 -18.70 28.40
N ALA A 238 -23.14 -18.04 27.86
CA ALA A 238 -23.56 -18.22 26.48
C ALA A 238 -22.43 -17.88 25.49
N VAL A 239 -22.46 -18.46 24.29
CA VAL A 239 -21.59 -18.06 23.17
C VAL A 239 -22.46 -17.45 22.08
N GLU A 240 -22.13 -16.22 21.69
CA GLU A 240 -22.93 -15.38 20.80
C GLU A 240 -22.11 -14.99 19.55
N ILE A 241 -22.77 -14.76 18.41
CA ILE A 241 -22.12 -14.16 17.23
C ILE A 241 -22.28 -12.64 17.20
N ARG A 242 -23.40 -12.09 17.70
CA ARG A 242 -23.74 -10.65 17.64
C ARG A 242 -23.67 -10.11 16.21
N GLY A 243 -24.21 -10.88 15.27
CA GLY A 243 -23.92 -10.75 13.83
C GLY A 243 -24.21 -9.39 13.20
N ALA A 244 -25.18 -8.64 13.74
CA ALA A 244 -25.55 -7.30 13.26
C ALA A 244 -24.68 -6.15 13.83
N ASN A 245 -23.80 -6.42 14.79
CA ASN A 245 -22.86 -5.41 15.28
C ASN A 245 -21.73 -5.21 14.25
N PRO A 246 -21.17 -3.98 14.11
CA PRO A 246 -19.92 -3.76 13.39
C PRO A 246 -18.79 -4.63 13.96
N ILE A 247 -17.93 -5.16 13.08
CA ILE A 247 -16.73 -5.92 13.48
C ILE A 247 -15.56 -4.98 13.74
N THR A 248 -14.81 -5.22 14.83
CA THR A 248 -13.67 -4.40 15.20
C THR A 248 -12.35 -4.87 14.59
N ILE A 249 -11.32 -4.01 14.60
CA ILE A 249 -9.96 -4.37 14.17
C ILE A 249 -9.45 -5.65 14.87
N ALA A 250 -9.64 -5.76 16.18
CA ALA A 250 -9.29 -6.95 16.97
C ALA A 250 -9.97 -8.22 16.43
N GLU A 251 -11.28 -8.16 16.23
CA GLU A 251 -12.10 -9.30 15.84
C GLU A 251 -11.81 -9.74 14.39
N ALA A 252 -11.71 -8.79 13.47
CA ALA A 252 -11.32 -9.05 12.09
C ALA A 252 -9.89 -9.62 11.99
N SER A 253 -8.96 -9.11 12.81
CA SER A 253 -7.58 -9.60 12.87
C SER A 253 -7.52 -11.07 13.32
N VAL A 254 -8.31 -11.46 14.32
CA VAL A 254 -8.33 -12.86 14.78
C VAL A 254 -8.93 -13.81 13.74
N ILE A 255 -10.01 -13.40 13.06
CA ILE A 255 -10.59 -14.20 11.95
C ILE A 255 -9.57 -14.36 10.81
N VAL A 256 -8.88 -13.28 10.44
CA VAL A 256 -7.82 -13.31 9.40
C VAL A 256 -6.61 -14.15 9.81
N ASN A 257 -6.23 -14.14 11.08
CA ASN A 257 -5.17 -14.99 11.62
C ASN A 257 -5.54 -16.47 11.57
N ASN A 258 -6.79 -16.83 11.89
CA ASN A 258 -7.28 -18.20 11.79
C ASN A 258 -7.32 -18.68 10.33
N LEU A 259 -7.78 -17.82 9.41
CA LEU A 259 -7.75 -18.05 7.96
C LEU A 259 -6.33 -18.33 7.44
N LEU A 260 -5.33 -17.56 7.90
CA LEU A 260 -3.92 -17.79 7.56
C LEU A 260 -3.39 -19.09 8.19
N ALA A 261 -3.72 -19.40 9.44
CA ALA A 261 -3.29 -20.65 10.10
C ALA A 261 -3.83 -21.90 9.37
N GLU A 262 -5.11 -21.89 8.98
CA GLU A 262 -5.75 -22.94 8.17
C GLU A 262 -5.07 -23.07 6.79
N ALA A 263 -4.78 -21.94 6.12
CA ALA A 263 -4.15 -21.95 4.80
C ALA A 263 -2.68 -22.40 4.82
N PHE A 264 -1.91 -22.10 5.86
CA PHE A 264 -0.47 -22.38 5.89
C PHE A 264 -0.08 -23.75 6.45
N ASP A 265 -0.95 -24.43 7.22
CA ASP A 265 -0.63 -25.66 8.00
C ASP A 265 0.50 -25.40 9.02
N GLU A 266 0.52 -24.19 9.58
CA GLU A 266 1.56 -23.70 10.49
C GLU A 266 0.96 -23.21 11.81
N TYR A 267 1.64 -23.54 12.92
CA TYR A 267 1.20 -23.14 14.27
C TYR A 267 1.52 -21.65 14.52
N VAL A 268 0.63 -20.76 14.07
CA VAL A 268 0.77 -19.32 14.27
C VAL A 268 0.83 -18.99 15.76
N MET A 269 1.92 -18.36 16.19
CA MET A 269 2.30 -18.19 17.60
C MET A 269 1.53 -17.05 18.31
N THR A 270 0.22 -17.23 18.48
CA THR A 270 -0.64 -16.30 19.25
C THR A 270 -1.61 -17.04 20.18
N LEU A 271 -1.12 -17.43 21.37
CA LEU A 271 -1.99 -17.87 22.46
C LEU A 271 -2.74 -16.66 23.05
N ALA A 272 -3.98 -16.46 22.63
CA ALA A 272 -4.92 -15.54 23.29
C ALA A 272 -5.48 -16.19 24.57
N THR A 273 -4.72 -16.14 25.66
CA THR A 273 -5.15 -16.68 26.96
C THR A 273 -6.19 -15.80 27.66
N GLU A 274 -7.45 -16.22 27.54
CA GLU A 274 -8.63 -15.75 28.29
C GLU A 274 -9.10 -14.30 28.09
N HIS A 275 -10.40 -14.11 28.30
CA HIS A 275 -11.08 -12.82 28.22
C HIS A 275 -10.93 -12.05 29.54
N GLN A 276 -9.86 -11.28 29.69
CA GLN A 276 -9.62 -10.41 30.86
C GLN A 276 -9.92 -8.93 30.52
N PRO A 277 -10.89 -8.27 31.18
CA PRO A 277 -11.20 -6.85 30.95
C PRO A 277 -10.03 -5.92 31.31
N GLY A 278 -9.27 -5.51 30.29
CA GLY A 278 -8.09 -4.64 30.43
C GLY A 278 -6.86 -5.17 29.68
N GLU A 279 -6.85 -6.43 29.27
CA GLU A 279 -5.88 -6.96 28.31
C GLU A 279 -6.49 -6.98 26.92
N ASP A 280 -5.73 -6.52 25.92
CA ASP A 280 -6.12 -6.63 24.53
C ASP A 280 -5.79 -8.04 24.05
N TRP A 281 -6.77 -8.92 24.20
CA TRP A 281 -6.77 -10.33 23.79
C TRP A 281 -6.36 -10.56 22.31
N ALA A 282 -6.45 -9.54 21.46
CA ALA A 282 -6.05 -9.59 20.05
C ALA A 282 -4.73 -8.85 19.76
N ALA A 283 -4.06 -8.24 20.74
CA ALA A 283 -2.88 -7.41 20.50
C ALA A 283 -1.73 -8.17 19.82
N THR A 284 -1.42 -9.40 20.25
CA THR A 284 -0.35 -10.22 19.65
C THR A 284 -0.66 -10.55 18.19
N VAL A 285 -1.94 -10.81 17.88
CA VAL A 285 -2.42 -11.07 16.51
C VAL A 285 -2.36 -9.80 15.67
N THR A 286 -2.86 -8.68 16.21
CA THR A 286 -2.88 -7.37 15.54
C THR A 286 -1.45 -6.90 15.24
N ALA A 287 -0.50 -7.16 16.14
CA ALA A 287 0.93 -6.90 15.93
C ALA A 287 1.55 -7.84 14.86
N ALA A 288 1.21 -9.13 14.86
CA ALA A 288 1.68 -10.07 13.83
C ALA A 288 1.17 -9.69 12.44
N LEU A 289 -0.12 -9.38 12.29
CA LEU A 289 -0.72 -8.92 11.03
C LEU A 289 -0.20 -7.52 10.61
N THR A 290 0.19 -6.69 11.58
CA THR A 290 0.89 -5.41 11.30
C THR A 290 2.29 -5.64 10.75
N GLN A 291 3.03 -6.62 11.27
CA GLN A 291 4.38 -6.98 10.81
C GLN A 291 4.36 -7.74 9.47
N ALA A 292 3.25 -8.42 9.14
CA ALA A 292 3.03 -9.07 7.85
C ALA A 292 2.37 -8.17 6.79
N ASP A 293 2.14 -6.87 7.09
CA ASP A 293 1.43 -5.90 6.26
C ASP A 293 0.02 -6.35 5.79
N VAL A 294 -0.61 -7.25 6.55
CA VAL A 294 -2.00 -7.67 6.37
C VAL A 294 -2.97 -6.63 6.95
N LEU A 295 -2.59 -5.96 8.05
CA LEU A 295 -3.37 -4.85 8.61
C LEU A 295 -3.03 -3.52 7.89
N PRO A 296 -4.00 -2.81 7.28
CA PRO A 296 -3.73 -1.56 6.55
C PRO A 296 -3.24 -0.42 7.45
N GLU A 297 -2.43 0.48 6.91
CA GLU A 297 -1.82 1.60 7.66
C GLU A 297 -2.84 2.48 8.39
N GLN A 298 -4.00 2.73 7.77
CA GLN A 298 -5.10 3.49 8.37
C GLN A 298 -5.70 2.80 9.60
N ALA A 299 -5.63 1.46 9.67
CA ALA A 299 -6.07 0.66 10.82
C ALA A 299 -4.96 0.48 11.87
N LYS A 300 -3.68 0.40 11.46
CA LYS A 300 -2.52 0.41 12.39
C LYS A 300 -2.51 1.66 13.31
N GLN A 301 -3.11 2.76 12.85
CA GLN A 301 -3.21 4.04 13.58
C GLN A 301 -4.47 4.17 14.47
N GLN A 302 -5.33 3.14 14.53
CA GLN A 302 -6.59 3.15 15.27
C GLN A 302 -6.54 2.25 16.51
N GLY A 303 -7.54 2.35 17.39
CA GLY A 303 -7.69 1.45 18.52
C GLY A 303 -8.23 0.09 18.07
N SER A 304 -7.79 -1.00 18.69
CA SER A 304 -8.21 -2.36 18.34
C SER A 304 -9.72 -2.61 18.45
N ASN A 305 -10.45 -1.82 19.25
CA ASN A 305 -11.91 -1.85 19.36
C ASN A 305 -12.64 -0.95 18.34
N THR A 306 -11.94 -0.29 17.41
CA THR A 306 -12.57 0.54 16.36
C THR A 306 -13.20 -0.37 15.29
N PRO A 307 -14.45 -0.09 14.84
CA PRO A 307 -15.07 -0.77 13.70
C PRO A 307 -14.26 -0.62 12.41
N ILE A 308 -14.14 -1.68 11.60
CA ILE A 308 -13.53 -1.59 10.27
C ILE A 308 -14.54 -1.28 9.18
N THR A 309 -14.07 -0.59 8.14
CA THR A 309 -14.88 -0.26 6.96
C THR A 309 -14.73 -1.30 5.85
N ARG A 310 -15.63 -1.26 4.86
CA ARG A 310 -15.57 -2.11 3.65
C ARG A 310 -14.24 -2.02 2.92
N GLN A 311 -13.58 -0.85 2.94
CA GLN A 311 -12.21 -0.69 2.43
C GLN A 311 -11.23 -1.56 3.23
N THR A 312 -11.12 -1.34 4.55
CA THR A 312 -10.16 -2.05 5.41
C THR A 312 -10.38 -3.57 5.38
N ALA A 313 -11.63 -4.02 5.37
CA ALA A 313 -11.97 -5.43 5.23
C ALA A 313 -11.47 -6.03 3.89
N CYS A 314 -11.56 -5.28 2.79
CA CYS A 314 -11.06 -5.72 1.50
C CYS A 314 -9.55 -5.68 1.38
N GLU A 315 -8.89 -4.70 1.98
CA GLU A 315 -7.42 -4.64 2.01
C GLU A 315 -6.85 -5.84 2.77
N MET A 316 -7.37 -6.13 3.98
CA MET A 316 -6.97 -7.30 4.77
C MET A 316 -7.19 -8.62 4.01
N LEU A 317 -8.40 -8.86 3.52
CA LEU A 317 -8.75 -10.13 2.85
C LEU A 317 -8.08 -10.30 1.49
N TYR A 318 -7.81 -9.21 0.76
CA TYR A 318 -7.08 -9.26 -0.50
C TYR A 318 -5.60 -9.62 -0.27
N THR A 319 -4.94 -9.03 0.73
CA THR A 319 -3.56 -9.41 1.08
C THR A 319 -3.47 -10.89 1.45
N VAL A 320 -4.39 -11.38 2.29
CA VAL A 320 -4.47 -12.81 2.64
C VAL A 320 -4.66 -13.69 1.41
N MET A 321 -5.60 -13.35 0.52
CA MET A 321 -5.84 -14.09 -0.71
C MET A 321 -4.59 -14.14 -1.61
N CYS A 322 -3.79 -13.07 -1.68
CA CYS A 322 -2.51 -13.07 -2.38
C CYS A 322 -1.47 -13.98 -1.71
N MET A 323 -1.35 -13.96 -0.38
CA MET A 323 -0.44 -14.85 0.36
C MET A 323 -0.81 -16.33 0.16
N MET A 324 -2.11 -16.63 0.03
CA MET A 324 -2.60 -17.96 -0.30
C MET A 324 -2.29 -18.36 -1.76
N GLU A 325 -2.53 -17.46 -2.74
CA GLU A 325 -2.19 -17.69 -4.16
C GLU A 325 -0.68 -17.87 -4.42
N GLU A 326 0.21 -17.48 -3.50
CA GLU A 326 1.67 -17.70 -3.61
C GLU A 326 2.15 -19.08 -3.11
N LYS A 327 1.26 -19.91 -2.53
CA LYS A 327 1.60 -21.24 -1.97
C LYS A 327 1.48 -22.41 -2.98
N ASP A 328 0.64 -22.26 -4.00
CA ASP A 328 0.17 -23.33 -4.92
C ASP A 328 0.99 -23.49 -6.24
#